data_AF-A0AA88UBE4-F1
#
_entry.id   AF-A0AA88UBE4-F1
#
_cell.length_a   1.000
_cell.length_b   1.000
_cell.length_c   1.000
_cell.angle_alpha   90.00
_cell.angle_beta   90.00
_cell.angle_gamma   90.00
#
_symmetry.space_group_name_H-M   'P 1'
#
loop_
_entity.id
_entity.type
_entity.pdbx_description
1 polymer ?
#
loop_
_entity_poly.entity_id
_entity_poly.type
_entity_poly.pdbx_seq_one_letter_code
_entity_poly.pdbx_strand_id
1 'polypeptide(L)'
;MAEALLIDAARGILSKVLSLVANEASLAWGFKGELKRLAKRLKMIQDLLSDAESKQLTLSSVETWLKSLNAVAYDADTVLDEFSYELLRRQVAVRDQIKYKVRDLFSPSKNPLLFRLKMAHKIKAINLSLDDIYKEANEIGLKPVDLINSSAGTGHQQVPVTHPGIGDSEKIVGREADVSMVADMLLMPNNENGLPVISIVGMPGQGKTTLAKLICKNDKVFRHFDEFIWVSVSDDFEDKRILNEMVQSLTQTNPQLSNMGGILKELRKHLKEKKYLVVLDDVWNEIPEKWESLRDALLEIGGSGESKVLVTTRSSVVASTMTSLTYQLRHLSDDDSWIMFKQKAFAKGGAVETSDLVDIGREIVKKCRGVPLAIKVVGGLMHSKKSRHEWLSVQDRHLGE
;
A
#
# COMPACT_ATOMS: atom_id res chain seq x y z
N MET A 1 -30.84 24.25 2.63
CA MET A 1 -30.07 24.03 3.89
C MET A 1 -29.87 22.54 4.18
N ALA A 2 -30.92 21.70 4.09
CA ALA A 2 -30.79 20.24 4.26
C ALA A 2 -29.92 19.56 3.17
N GLU A 3 -30.03 20.00 1.90
CA GLU A 3 -29.24 19.45 0.79
C GLU A 3 -27.72 19.70 0.94
N ALA A 4 -27.33 20.89 1.43
CA ALA A 4 -25.92 21.21 1.70
C ALA A 4 -25.32 20.30 2.79
N LEU A 5 -26.09 20.01 3.85
CA LEU A 5 -25.67 19.08 4.90
C LEU A 5 -25.54 17.64 4.38
N LEU A 6 -26.42 17.22 3.47
CA LEU A 6 -26.34 15.90 2.81
C LEU A 6 -25.11 15.80 1.89
N ILE A 7 -24.81 16.87 1.15
CA ILE A 7 -23.62 16.95 0.29
C ILE A 7 -22.33 16.87 1.13
N ASP A 8 -22.25 17.63 2.22
CA ASP A 8 -21.08 17.64 3.11
C ASP A 8 -20.87 16.29 3.81
N ALA A 9 -21.94 15.66 4.28
CA ALA A 9 -21.89 14.33 4.89
C ALA A 9 -21.41 13.27 3.87
N ALA A 10 -22.00 13.25 2.67
CA ALA A 10 -21.59 12.34 1.61
C ALA A 10 -20.13 12.57 1.21
N ARG A 11 -19.71 13.83 1.02
CA ARG A 11 -18.33 14.19 0.69
C ARG A 11 -17.33 13.75 1.76
N GLY A 12 -17.67 13.94 3.03
CA GLY A 12 -16.88 13.49 4.16
C GLY A 12 -16.66 11.98 4.13
N ILE A 13 -17.73 11.20 3.97
CA ILE A 13 -17.65 9.74 3.90
C ILE A 13 -16.87 9.27 2.67
N LEU A 14 -17.16 9.81 1.48
CA LEU A 14 -16.46 9.45 0.24
C LEU A 14 -14.95 9.74 0.34
N SER A 15 -14.55 10.85 0.98
CA SER A 15 -13.15 11.18 1.20
C SER A 15 -12.45 10.20 2.17
N LYS A 16 -13.13 9.80 3.24
CA LYS A 16 -12.68 8.76 4.18
C LYS A 16 -12.47 7.44 3.43
N VAL A 17 -13.45 7.02 2.62
CA VAL A 17 -13.37 5.80 1.80
C VAL A 17 -12.21 5.87 0.83
N LEU A 18 -12.06 6.97 0.08
CA LEU A 18 -10.99 7.16 -0.89
C LEU A 18 -9.61 7.06 -0.22
N SER A 19 -9.46 7.66 0.96
CA SER A 19 -8.22 7.65 1.73
C SER A 19 -7.85 6.23 2.21
N LEU A 20 -8.83 5.47 2.71
CA LEU A 20 -8.64 4.10 3.16
C LEU A 20 -8.32 3.19 1.98
N VAL A 21 -9.06 3.31 0.88
CA VAL A 21 -8.78 2.57 -0.37
C VAL A 21 -7.37 2.88 -0.89
N ALA A 22 -6.94 4.14 -0.88
CA ALA A 22 -5.60 4.53 -1.33
C ALA A 22 -4.48 4.00 -0.41
N ASN A 23 -4.70 4.01 0.90
CA ASN A 23 -3.74 3.50 1.89
C ASN A 23 -3.70 1.95 1.93
N GLU A 24 -4.81 1.29 1.64
CA GLU A 24 -5.00 -0.15 1.79
C GLU A 24 -4.99 -0.93 0.46
N ALA A 25 -5.02 -0.26 -0.70
CA ALA A 25 -4.87 -0.90 -2.02
C ALA A 25 -3.50 -1.59 -2.20
N SER A 26 -2.50 -1.25 -1.38
CA SER A 26 -1.23 -1.97 -1.28
C SER A 26 -1.25 -3.17 -0.34
N LEU A 27 -2.28 -3.32 0.49
CA LEU A 27 -2.39 -4.33 1.56
C LEU A 27 -3.49 -5.36 1.31
N ALA A 28 -4.49 -4.97 0.50
CA ALA A 28 -5.65 -5.78 0.14
C ALA A 28 -5.38 -6.67 -1.07
N TRP A 29 -5.02 -7.91 -0.78
CA TRP A 29 -4.86 -8.95 -1.78
C TRP A 29 -6.20 -9.41 -2.40
N GLY A 30 -6.29 -9.43 -3.74
CA GLY A 30 -7.32 -10.20 -4.49
C GLY A 30 -8.49 -9.38 -5.04
N PHE A 31 -8.56 -8.08 -4.73
CA PHE A 31 -9.59 -7.18 -5.25
C PHE A 31 -9.04 -5.77 -5.51
N LYS A 32 -7.73 -5.66 -5.77
CA LYS A 32 -7.03 -4.42 -6.15
C LYS A 32 -7.67 -3.72 -7.36
N GLY A 33 -8.22 -4.51 -8.31
CA GLY A 33 -9.02 -4.00 -9.42
C GLY A 33 -10.31 -3.32 -8.96
N GLU A 34 -11.07 -3.97 -8.06
CA GLU A 34 -12.29 -3.41 -7.47
C GLU A 34 -12.01 -2.17 -6.62
N LEU A 35 -10.89 -2.15 -5.88
CA LEU A 35 -10.45 -0.97 -5.12
C LEU A 35 -10.05 0.20 -6.03
N LYS A 36 -9.30 -0.05 -7.11
CA LYS A 36 -9.00 0.99 -8.11
C LYS A 36 -10.27 1.53 -8.76
N ARG A 37 -11.22 0.64 -9.07
CA ARG A 37 -12.51 1.00 -9.65
C ARG A 37 -13.34 1.83 -8.68
N LEU A 38 -13.36 1.45 -7.40
CA LEU A 38 -13.99 2.20 -6.32
C LEU A 38 -13.39 3.60 -6.21
N ALA A 39 -12.06 3.71 -6.11
CA ALA A 39 -11.38 5.00 -6.04
C ALA A 39 -11.71 5.92 -7.23
N LYS A 40 -11.73 5.38 -8.45
CA LYS A 40 -12.11 6.13 -9.66
C LYS A 40 -13.55 6.64 -9.58
N ARG A 41 -14.50 5.81 -9.12
CA ARG A 41 -15.93 6.16 -9.02
C ARG A 41 -16.21 7.20 -7.95
N LEU A 42 -15.58 7.05 -6.79
CA LEU A 42 -15.68 8.02 -5.70
C LEU A 42 -15.21 9.40 -6.18
N LYS A 43 -14.14 9.47 -6.98
CA LYS A 43 -13.68 10.72 -7.59
C LYS A 43 -14.70 11.31 -8.57
N MET A 44 -15.25 10.49 -9.47
CA MET A 44 -16.29 10.94 -10.41
C MET A 44 -17.54 11.47 -9.70
N ILE A 45 -17.93 10.85 -8.57
CA ILE A 45 -19.06 11.30 -7.76
C ILE A 45 -18.74 12.59 -6.99
N GLN A 46 -17.50 12.79 -6.54
CA GLN A 46 -17.06 14.08 -5.96
C GLN A 46 -17.15 15.22 -6.99
N ASP A 47 -16.80 14.94 -8.25
CA ASP A 47 -16.94 15.91 -9.34
C ASP A 47 -18.42 16.23 -9.59
N LEU A 48 -19.33 15.24 -9.55
CA LEU A 48 -20.78 15.43 -9.65
C LEU A 48 -21.39 16.20 -8.47
N LEU A 49 -20.92 15.94 -7.24
CA LEU A 49 -21.33 16.71 -6.06
C LEU A 49 -20.92 18.18 -6.16
N SER A 50 -19.76 18.45 -6.77
CA SER A 50 -19.28 19.82 -7.00
C SER A 50 -20.10 20.53 -8.08
N ASP A 51 -20.51 19.82 -9.14
CA ASP A 51 -21.44 20.33 -10.16
C ASP A 51 -22.83 20.62 -9.56
N ALA A 52 -23.36 19.71 -8.74
CA ALA A 52 -24.63 19.88 -8.04
C ALA A 52 -24.65 21.09 -7.09
N GLU A 53 -23.56 21.30 -6.34
CA GLU A 53 -23.39 22.47 -5.46
C GLU A 53 -23.29 23.77 -6.25
N SER A 54 -22.59 23.77 -7.40
CA SER A 54 -22.39 24.96 -8.23
C SER A 54 -23.66 25.44 -8.95
N LYS A 55 -24.57 24.52 -9.31
CA LYS A 55 -25.77 24.87 -10.08
C LYS A 55 -26.97 25.30 -9.22
N GLN A 56 -26.87 25.26 -7.87
CA GLN A 56 -27.97 25.59 -6.93
C GLN A 56 -29.34 24.99 -7.35
N LEU A 57 -29.34 23.79 -7.93
CA LEU A 57 -30.56 23.23 -8.53
C LEU A 57 -31.48 22.67 -7.45
N THR A 58 -32.49 23.44 -7.05
CA THR A 58 -33.64 22.99 -6.26
C THR A 58 -34.61 22.18 -7.12
N LEU A 59 -34.14 21.04 -7.64
CA LEU A 59 -34.99 20.05 -8.29
C LEU A 59 -35.17 18.88 -7.31
N SER A 60 -36.42 18.49 -7.05
CA SER A 60 -36.75 17.33 -6.20
C SER A 60 -36.04 16.03 -6.64
N SER A 61 -35.66 15.94 -7.92
CA SER A 61 -34.84 14.88 -8.49
C SER A 61 -33.38 14.87 -7.97
N VAL A 62 -32.77 16.05 -7.73
CA VAL A 62 -31.43 16.17 -7.14
C VAL A 62 -31.46 15.80 -5.66
N GLU A 63 -32.50 16.21 -4.92
CA GLU A 63 -32.69 15.80 -3.53
C GLU A 63 -32.84 14.28 -3.40
N THR A 64 -33.60 13.66 -4.32
CA THR A 64 -33.79 12.20 -4.38
C THR A 64 -32.48 11.48 -4.70
N TRP A 65 -31.72 11.98 -5.68
CA TRP A 65 -30.40 11.46 -6.02
C TRP A 65 -29.40 11.59 -4.85
N LEU A 66 -29.40 12.71 -4.13
CA LEU A 66 -28.57 12.91 -2.93
C LEU A 66 -28.94 11.94 -1.81
N LYS A 67 -30.23 11.63 -1.62
CA LYS A 67 -30.67 10.61 -0.65
C LYS A 67 -30.17 9.22 -1.03
N SER A 68 -30.26 8.85 -2.31
CA SER A 68 -29.71 7.58 -2.82
C SER A 68 -28.20 7.50 -2.63
N LEU A 69 -27.47 8.56 -2.98
CA LEU A 69 -26.02 8.63 -2.80
C LEU A 69 -25.63 8.54 -1.32
N ASN A 70 -26.37 9.20 -0.43
CA ASN A 70 -26.08 9.17 1.00
C ASN A 70 -26.33 7.77 1.59
N ALA A 71 -27.36 7.05 1.13
CA ALA A 71 -27.57 5.65 1.52
C ALA A 71 -26.37 4.76 1.13
N VAL A 72 -25.86 4.90 -0.10
CA VAL A 72 -24.66 4.18 -0.56
C VAL A 72 -23.41 4.60 0.22
N ALA A 73 -23.30 5.87 0.61
CA ALA A 73 -22.21 6.35 1.45
C ALA A 73 -22.25 5.70 2.84
N TYR A 74 -23.42 5.60 3.49
CA TYR A 74 -23.57 4.89 4.76
C TYR A 74 -23.24 3.40 4.67
N ASP A 75 -23.66 2.73 3.59
CA ASP A 75 -23.28 1.33 3.34
C ASP A 75 -21.77 1.19 3.17
N ALA A 76 -21.13 2.11 2.45
CA ALA A 76 -19.68 2.14 2.31
C ALA A 76 -18.97 2.38 3.65
N ASP A 77 -19.45 3.29 4.49
CA ASP A 77 -18.89 3.54 5.83
C ASP A 77 -19.03 2.31 6.73
N THR A 78 -20.17 1.62 6.66
CA THR A 78 -20.40 0.36 7.40
C THR A 78 -19.42 -0.74 6.97
N VAL A 79 -19.18 -0.89 5.67
CA VAL A 79 -18.20 -1.85 5.14
C VAL A 79 -16.77 -1.48 5.54
N LEU A 80 -16.46 -0.18 5.62
CA LEU A 80 -15.17 0.29 6.08
C LEU A 80 -14.96 0.09 7.58
N ASP A 81 -15.99 0.27 8.38
CA ASP A 81 -15.92 0.01 9.82
C ASP A 81 -15.72 -1.49 10.07
N GLU A 82 -16.38 -2.38 9.31
CA GLU A 82 -16.14 -3.82 9.37
C GLU A 82 -14.71 -4.19 8.92
N PHE A 83 -14.21 -3.54 7.86
CA PHE A 83 -12.84 -3.72 7.39
C PHE A 83 -11.81 -3.25 8.42
N SER A 84 -12.04 -2.07 9.01
CA SER A 84 -11.18 -1.47 10.03
C SER A 84 -11.20 -2.29 11.32
N TYR A 85 -12.37 -2.76 11.74
CA TYR A 85 -12.52 -3.66 12.88
C TYR A 85 -11.73 -4.96 12.68
N GLU A 86 -11.78 -5.57 11.49
CA GLU A 86 -11.08 -6.83 11.22
C GLU A 86 -9.56 -6.66 11.05
N LEU A 87 -9.11 -5.52 10.53
CA LEU A 87 -7.70 -5.16 10.59
C LEU A 87 -7.22 -5.05 12.04
N LEU A 88 -7.96 -4.33 12.88
CA LEU A 88 -7.65 -4.18 14.31
C LEU A 88 -7.70 -5.53 15.03
N ARG A 89 -8.75 -6.32 14.83
CA ARG A 89 -8.93 -7.65 15.42
C ARG A 89 -7.79 -8.60 15.06
N ARG A 90 -7.33 -8.63 13.82
CA ARG A 90 -6.20 -9.49 13.40
C ARG A 90 -4.88 -9.05 14.01
N GLN A 91 -4.67 -7.75 14.17
CA GLN A 91 -3.50 -7.23 14.88
C GLN A 91 -3.52 -7.64 16.36
N VAL A 92 -4.70 -7.80 16.95
CA VAL A 92 -4.89 -8.29 18.33
C VAL A 92 -4.76 -9.81 18.41
N ALA A 93 -5.35 -10.59 17.50
CA ALA A 93 -5.34 -12.06 17.54
C ALA A 93 -3.94 -12.69 17.34
N VAL A 94 -3.04 -12.00 16.63
CA VAL A 94 -1.63 -12.42 16.50
C VAL A 94 -0.88 -12.28 17.85
N ARG A 95 -1.42 -11.53 18.82
CA ARG A 95 -0.82 -11.29 20.16
C ARG A 95 -0.94 -12.49 21.11
N ASP A 96 -1.95 -13.36 20.96
CA ASP A 96 -2.30 -14.39 21.95
C ASP A 96 -1.77 -15.81 21.64
N GLN A 97 -0.92 -15.99 20.62
CA GLN A 97 -0.40 -17.31 20.24
C GLN A 97 0.74 -17.86 21.14
N ILE A 98 0.63 -17.68 22.46
CA ILE A 98 1.23 -18.60 23.45
C ILE A 98 0.10 -19.16 24.34
N LYS A 99 -0.85 -19.87 23.72
CA LYS A 99 -1.46 -21.13 24.20
C LYS A 99 -2.69 -21.46 23.32
N TYR A 100 -2.90 -22.76 23.13
CA TYR A 100 -4.05 -23.41 22.47
C TYR A 100 -3.94 -23.60 20.94
N LYS A 101 -3.41 -24.78 20.61
CA LYS A 101 -3.40 -25.43 19.30
C LYS A 101 -4.79 -26.06 18.99
N VAL A 102 -5.20 -25.95 17.73
CA VAL A 102 -6.11 -26.84 16.94
C VAL A 102 -7.66 -26.78 17.03
N ARG A 103 -8.33 -25.72 17.50
CA ARG A 103 -9.82 -25.68 17.35
C ARG A 103 -10.48 -24.43 16.77
N ASP A 104 -9.72 -23.37 16.46
CA ASP A 104 -10.32 -22.09 16.09
C ASP A 104 -10.39 -21.80 14.57
N LEU A 105 -9.95 -22.77 13.74
CA LEU A 105 -9.93 -22.67 12.27
C LEU A 105 -11.27 -22.96 11.58
N PHE A 106 -12.30 -23.40 12.32
CA PHE A 106 -13.61 -23.80 11.76
C PHE A 106 -14.73 -22.77 11.96
N SER A 107 -14.44 -21.59 12.51
CA SER A 107 -15.41 -20.48 12.54
C SER A 107 -15.38 -19.69 11.22
N PRO A 108 -16.53 -19.53 10.51
CA PRO A 108 -16.61 -18.76 9.26
C PRO A 108 -16.13 -17.31 9.39
N SER A 109 -16.26 -16.70 10.57
CA SER A 109 -15.81 -15.35 10.90
C SER A 109 -14.33 -15.25 11.30
N LYS A 110 -13.60 -16.37 11.42
CA LYS A 110 -12.18 -16.42 11.81
C LYS A 110 -11.25 -16.81 10.67
N ASN A 111 -11.79 -17.27 9.54
CA ASN A 111 -11.01 -17.68 8.39
C ASN A 111 -10.58 -16.44 7.55
N PRO A 112 -9.28 -16.18 7.40
CA PRO A 112 -8.79 -14.99 6.71
C PRO A 112 -9.23 -14.87 5.24
N LEU A 113 -9.42 -16.00 4.56
CA LEU A 113 -9.83 -16.08 3.15
C LEU A 113 -11.33 -15.83 2.99
N LEU A 114 -12.17 -16.39 3.86
CA LEU A 114 -13.61 -16.15 3.85
C LEU A 114 -13.95 -14.69 4.13
N PHE A 115 -13.24 -14.06 5.07
CA PHE A 115 -13.39 -12.62 5.32
C PHE A 115 -12.98 -11.78 4.09
N ARG A 116 -11.86 -12.12 3.44
CA ARG A 116 -11.42 -11.43 2.22
C ARG A 116 -12.44 -11.55 1.09
N LEU A 117 -13.00 -12.75 0.88
CA LEU A 117 -14.07 -12.97 -0.09
C LEU A 117 -15.32 -12.17 0.29
N LYS A 118 -15.72 -12.17 1.57
CA LYS A 118 -16.87 -11.39 2.07
C LYS A 118 -16.69 -9.89 1.78
N MET A 119 -15.52 -9.33 2.10
CA MET A 119 -15.21 -7.92 1.84
C MET A 119 -15.17 -7.60 0.35
N ALA A 120 -14.59 -8.47 -0.47
CA ALA A 120 -14.57 -8.31 -1.92
C ALA A 120 -15.99 -8.24 -2.51
N HIS A 121 -16.91 -9.10 -2.05
CA HIS A 121 -18.31 -9.05 -2.49
C HIS A 121 -19.01 -7.75 -2.06
N LYS A 122 -18.77 -7.28 -0.84
CA LYS A 122 -19.34 -6.02 -0.34
C LYS A 122 -18.81 -4.80 -1.09
N ILE A 123 -17.51 -4.76 -1.39
CA ILE A 123 -16.89 -3.70 -2.19
C ILE A 123 -17.43 -3.73 -3.64
N LYS A 124 -17.63 -4.93 -4.21
CA LYS A 124 -18.25 -5.08 -5.53
C LYS A 124 -19.69 -4.57 -5.55
N ALA A 125 -20.46 -4.83 -4.49
CA ALA A 125 -21.82 -4.29 -4.34
C ALA A 125 -21.81 -2.76 -4.27
N ILE A 126 -20.94 -2.15 -3.47
CA ILE A 126 -20.76 -0.69 -3.42
C ILE A 126 -20.40 -0.14 -4.80
N ASN A 127 -19.46 -0.78 -5.50
CA ASN A 127 -19.11 -0.38 -6.86
C ASN A 127 -20.34 -0.37 -7.78
N LEU A 128 -21.15 -1.43 -7.78
CA LEU A 128 -22.38 -1.50 -8.59
C LEU A 128 -23.38 -0.39 -8.21
N SER A 129 -23.60 -0.15 -6.91
CA SER A 129 -24.47 0.94 -6.47
C SER A 129 -23.95 2.31 -6.92
N LEU A 130 -22.63 2.55 -6.88
CA LEU A 130 -22.04 3.79 -7.39
C LEU A 130 -22.14 3.93 -8.92
N ASP A 131 -22.24 2.82 -9.67
CA ASP A 131 -22.56 2.89 -11.12
C ASP A 131 -23.97 3.41 -11.35
N ASP A 132 -24.92 2.92 -10.57
CA ASP A 132 -26.32 3.29 -10.73
C ASP A 132 -26.52 4.75 -10.29
N ILE A 133 -25.89 5.18 -9.19
CA ILE A 133 -25.82 6.60 -8.79
C ILE A 133 -25.23 7.48 -9.90
N TYR A 134 -24.19 7.00 -10.60
CA TYR A 134 -23.59 7.75 -11.71
C TYR A 134 -24.51 7.82 -12.93
N LYS A 135 -25.27 6.76 -13.24
CA LYS A 135 -26.26 6.78 -14.33
C LYS A 135 -27.42 7.72 -14.02
N GLU A 136 -27.99 7.63 -12.81
CA GLU A 136 -29.06 8.51 -12.32
C GLU A 136 -28.64 9.98 -12.39
N ALA A 137 -27.38 10.29 -12.03
CA ALA A 137 -26.83 11.65 -12.12
C ALA A 137 -26.87 12.22 -13.55
N ASN A 138 -26.56 11.41 -14.56
CA ASN A 138 -26.60 11.83 -15.96
C ASN A 138 -28.05 12.06 -16.45
N GLU A 139 -29.00 11.24 -16.00
CA GLU A 139 -30.42 11.36 -16.36
C GLU A 139 -31.05 12.65 -15.82
N ILE A 140 -30.56 13.16 -14.68
CA ILE A 140 -30.99 14.44 -14.09
C ILE A 140 -30.15 15.65 -14.53
N GLY A 141 -29.22 15.45 -15.48
CA GLY A 141 -28.46 16.54 -16.11
C GLY A 141 -27.21 17.02 -15.35
N LEU A 142 -26.74 16.28 -14.35
CA LEU A 142 -25.42 16.51 -13.75
C LEU A 142 -24.34 16.03 -14.71
N LYS A 143 -23.28 16.81 -14.86
CA LYS A 143 -22.15 16.45 -15.74
C LYS A 143 -20.85 16.59 -14.97
N PRO A 144 -19.92 15.62 -15.11
CA PRO A 144 -18.55 15.84 -14.63
C PRO A 144 -18.00 17.08 -15.33
N VAL A 145 -17.32 17.96 -14.58
CA VAL A 145 -16.64 19.14 -15.17
C VAL A 145 -15.63 18.64 -16.21
N ASP A 146 -15.82 19.03 -17.47
CA ASP A 146 -15.00 18.59 -18.61
C ASP A 146 -13.53 19.00 -18.44
N LEU A 147 -12.62 18.03 -18.33
CA LEU A 147 -11.23 18.21 -18.71
C LEU A 147 -11.17 18.20 -20.24
N ILE A 148 -11.13 19.40 -20.81
CA ILE A 148 -11.05 19.67 -22.24
C ILE A 148 -9.97 18.82 -22.92
N ASN A 149 -10.40 17.99 -23.88
CA ASN A 149 -9.57 17.47 -24.95
C ASN A 149 -9.10 18.66 -25.81
N SER A 150 -7.80 18.96 -25.79
CA SER A 150 -7.16 19.77 -26.83
C SER A 150 -6.02 18.96 -27.44
N SER A 151 -6.34 18.37 -28.58
CA SER A 151 -5.38 17.82 -29.54
C SER A 151 -4.74 18.94 -30.35
N ALA A 152 -3.42 19.13 -30.22
CA ALA A 152 -2.45 19.39 -31.30
C ALA A 152 -1.16 20.02 -30.73
N GLY A 153 -0.01 19.44 -31.04
CA GLY A 153 1.30 20.04 -30.76
C GLY A 153 2.36 19.01 -30.38
N THR A 154 2.96 18.39 -31.39
CA THR A 154 4.27 17.73 -31.28
C THR A 154 5.29 18.67 -30.64
N GLY A 155 5.77 18.29 -29.45
CA GLY A 155 6.91 18.91 -28.80
C GLY A 155 7.62 17.83 -27.98
N HIS A 156 8.81 17.45 -28.43
CA HIS A 156 9.72 16.60 -27.69
C HIS A 156 9.93 17.14 -26.27
N GLN A 157 9.34 16.48 -25.28
CA GLN A 157 9.80 16.57 -23.90
C GLN A 157 10.44 15.23 -23.56
N GLN A 158 11.77 15.24 -23.60
CA GLN A 158 12.61 14.26 -22.94
C GLN A 158 12.13 14.17 -21.48
N VAL A 159 11.61 13.02 -21.09
CA VAL A 159 11.34 12.70 -19.69
C VAL A 159 12.63 12.13 -19.11
N PRO A 160 13.33 12.81 -18.19
CA PRO A 160 14.51 12.26 -17.55
C PRO A 160 14.10 11.35 -16.39
N VAL A 161 14.73 10.17 -16.38
CA VAL A 161 15.08 9.34 -15.21
C VAL A 161 13.93 8.89 -14.29
N THR A 162 13.57 7.60 -14.43
CA THR A 162 12.71 6.85 -13.53
C THR A 162 13.36 6.67 -12.16
N HIS A 163 13.08 7.57 -11.22
CA HIS A 163 13.16 7.26 -9.80
C HIS A 163 11.78 6.84 -9.29
N PRO A 164 11.66 5.77 -8.47
CA PRO A 164 10.40 5.43 -7.83
C PRO A 164 10.08 6.53 -6.81
N GLY A 165 9.24 7.47 -7.23
CA GLY A 165 8.71 8.54 -6.42
C GLY A 165 8.01 7.98 -5.18
N ILE A 166 8.69 8.07 -4.04
CA ILE A 166 8.02 8.42 -2.80
C ILE A 166 7.47 9.81 -3.06
N GLY A 167 6.18 10.04 -2.83
CA GLY A 167 5.66 11.41 -2.83
C GLY A 167 6.53 12.25 -1.88
N ASP A 168 7.27 13.21 -2.42
CA ASP A 168 8.33 13.99 -1.78
C ASP A 168 7.82 14.95 -0.67
N SER A 169 7.10 14.46 0.34
CA SER A 169 6.72 15.32 1.47
C SER A 169 6.68 14.67 2.84
N GLU A 170 6.89 13.36 2.96
CA GLU A 170 6.86 12.69 4.27
C GLU A 170 8.23 12.13 4.65
N LYS A 171 8.90 12.81 5.58
CA LYS A 171 10.18 12.37 6.15
C LYS A 171 9.99 11.02 6.83
N ILE A 172 10.63 9.98 6.33
CA ILE A 172 10.63 8.66 6.98
C ILE A 172 11.46 8.74 8.26
N VAL A 173 10.96 8.18 9.35
CA VAL A 173 11.52 8.30 10.71
C VAL A 173 11.94 6.91 11.23
N GLY A 174 13.06 6.84 11.94
CA GLY A 174 13.43 5.69 12.78
C GLY A 174 13.88 4.46 12.00
N ARG A 175 14.45 4.64 10.80
CA ARG A 175 14.87 3.55 9.91
C ARG A 175 16.35 3.59 9.54
N GLU A 176 17.09 4.57 10.04
CA GLU A 176 18.48 4.82 9.73
C GLU A 176 19.38 3.62 10.08
N ALA A 177 19.19 3.05 11.27
CA ALA A 177 19.92 1.86 11.71
C ALA A 177 19.58 0.63 10.86
N ASP A 178 18.30 0.42 10.53
CA ASP A 178 17.85 -0.71 9.73
C ASP A 178 18.39 -0.60 8.29
N VAL A 179 18.42 0.61 7.71
CA VAL A 179 19.04 0.89 6.42
C VAL A 179 20.52 0.56 6.45
N SER A 180 21.26 1.00 7.48
CA SER A 180 22.69 0.71 7.60
C SER A 180 22.96 -0.79 7.64
N MET A 181 22.23 -1.53 8.48
CA MET A 181 22.44 -2.97 8.65
C MET A 181 22.22 -3.75 7.34
N VAL A 182 21.13 -3.46 6.63
CA VAL A 182 20.84 -4.17 5.37
C VAL A 182 21.77 -3.71 4.24
N ALA A 183 22.15 -2.42 4.22
CA ALA A 183 23.16 -1.93 3.29
C ALA A 183 24.49 -2.66 3.49
N ASP A 184 24.93 -2.82 4.74
CA ASP A 184 26.17 -3.54 5.05
C ASP A 184 26.07 -5.01 4.58
N MET A 185 24.94 -5.70 4.78
CA MET A 185 24.71 -7.06 4.24
C MET A 185 24.81 -7.11 2.71
N LEU A 186 24.26 -6.10 2.03
CA LEU A 186 24.34 -6.01 0.57
C LEU A 186 25.77 -5.76 0.07
N LEU A 187 26.58 -5.05 0.83
CA LEU A 187 27.96 -4.69 0.45
C LEU A 187 29.01 -5.74 0.85
N MET A 188 28.63 -6.77 1.64
CA MET A 188 29.54 -7.86 1.97
C MET A 188 29.95 -8.63 0.70
N PRO A 189 31.24 -8.96 0.51
CA PRO A 189 31.68 -9.73 -0.64
C PRO A 189 31.06 -11.13 -0.64
N ASN A 190 30.87 -11.68 -1.83
CA ASN A 190 30.32 -13.02 -1.99
C ASN A 190 31.43 -14.06 -1.83
N ASN A 191 31.29 -14.95 -0.84
CA ASN A 191 32.26 -16.00 -0.55
C ASN A 191 31.95 -17.32 -1.28
N GLU A 192 30.81 -17.40 -1.97
CA GLU A 192 30.33 -18.61 -2.65
C GLU A 192 29.98 -18.31 -4.11
N ASN A 193 30.13 -19.31 -4.97
CA ASN A 193 29.72 -19.27 -6.37
C ASN A 193 28.17 -19.34 -6.44
N GLY A 194 27.50 -18.20 -6.25
CA GLY A 194 26.04 -18.13 -6.30
C GLY A 194 25.53 -16.70 -6.38
N LEU A 195 24.20 -16.57 -6.44
CA LEU A 195 23.48 -15.30 -6.37
C LEU A 195 22.93 -15.13 -4.95
N PRO A 196 23.57 -14.34 -4.07
CA PRO A 196 23.12 -14.19 -2.70
C PRO A 196 21.80 -13.45 -2.63
N VAL A 197 20.97 -13.89 -1.70
CA VAL A 197 19.67 -13.29 -1.44
C VAL A 197 19.58 -12.82 0.00
N ILE A 198 19.18 -11.56 0.17
CA ILE A 198 18.90 -10.94 1.46
C ILE A 198 17.38 -10.80 1.59
N SER A 199 16.78 -11.39 2.61
CA SER A 199 15.34 -11.23 2.89
C SER A 199 15.09 -10.24 4.02
N ILE A 200 14.24 -9.24 3.78
CA ILE A 200 13.65 -8.41 4.81
C ILE A 200 12.31 -9.04 5.21
N VAL A 201 12.24 -9.55 6.44
CA VAL A 201 11.06 -10.25 6.97
C VAL A 201 10.40 -9.39 8.04
N GLY A 202 9.07 -9.38 8.07
CA GLY A 202 8.34 -8.57 9.02
C GLY A 202 6.83 -8.60 8.82
N MET A 203 6.10 -8.10 9.81
CA MET A 203 4.64 -8.12 9.82
C MET A 203 4.03 -7.20 8.75
N PRO A 204 2.75 -7.38 8.41
CA PRO A 204 2.00 -6.42 7.60
C PRO A 204 2.11 -4.99 8.16
N GLY A 205 2.23 -3.99 7.28
CA GLY A 205 2.29 -2.58 7.69
C GLY A 205 3.57 -2.14 8.42
N GLN A 206 4.54 -3.04 8.63
CA GLN A 206 5.77 -2.74 9.36
C GLN A 206 6.78 -1.87 8.57
N GLY A 207 6.59 -1.74 7.24
CA GLY A 207 7.40 -0.86 6.39
C GLY A 207 8.54 -1.53 5.63
N LYS A 208 8.47 -2.84 5.36
CA LYS A 208 9.51 -3.59 4.59
C LYS A 208 9.80 -2.98 3.21
N THR A 209 8.75 -2.76 2.42
CA THR A 209 8.83 -2.09 1.11
C THR A 209 9.44 -0.69 1.24
N THR A 210 9.10 0.05 2.29
CA THR A 210 9.68 1.37 2.57
C THR A 210 11.17 1.27 2.88
N LEU A 211 11.57 0.29 3.70
CA LEU A 211 12.98 0.04 4.01
C LEU A 211 13.77 -0.34 2.76
N ALA A 212 13.27 -1.26 1.93
CA ALA A 212 13.90 -1.62 0.66
C ALA A 212 14.09 -0.40 -0.26
N LYS A 213 13.10 0.49 -0.36
CA LYS A 213 13.24 1.75 -1.11
C LYS A 213 14.31 2.68 -0.54
N LEU A 214 14.41 2.79 0.79
CA LEU A 214 15.44 3.58 1.45
C LEU A 214 16.85 3.01 1.19
N ILE A 215 16.98 1.69 1.20
CA ILE A 215 18.24 1.00 0.91
C ILE A 215 18.68 1.28 -0.53
N CYS A 216 17.77 1.20 -1.52
CA CYS A 216 18.11 1.55 -2.91
C CYS A 216 18.50 3.02 -3.09
N LYS A 217 18.08 3.91 -2.18
CA LYS A 217 18.47 5.33 -2.14
C LYS A 217 19.71 5.59 -1.29
N ASN A 218 20.27 4.59 -0.62
CA ASN A 218 21.46 4.75 0.19
C ASN A 218 22.69 4.96 -0.70
N ASP A 219 23.47 6.01 -0.45
CA ASP A 219 24.62 6.37 -1.30
C ASP A 219 25.63 5.25 -1.50
N LYS A 220 25.90 4.44 -0.46
CA LYS A 220 26.87 3.34 -0.57
C LYS A 220 26.35 2.23 -1.47
N VAL A 221 25.07 1.88 -1.31
CA VAL A 221 24.39 0.87 -2.13
C VAL A 221 24.26 1.36 -3.58
N PHE A 222 23.81 2.61 -3.76
CA PHE A 222 23.62 3.23 -5.07
C PHE A 222 24.92 3.28 -5.89
N ARG A 223 26.06 3.53 -5.25
CA ARG A 223 27.37 3.56 -5.92
C ARG A 223 27.97 2.17 -6.17
N HIS A 224 27.46 1.14 -5.51
CA HIS A 224 28.01 -0.22 -5.60
C HIS A 224 27.40 -1.02 -6.76
N PHE A 225 26.11 -0.85 -7.02
CA PHE A 225 25.41 -1.55 -8.10
C PHE A 225 25.23 -0.64 -9.32
N ASP A 226 25.49 -1.18 -10.50
CA ASP A 226 25.31 -0.50 -11.80
C ASP A 226 23.83 -0.41 -12.18
N GLU A 227 23.03 -1.42 -11.80
CA GLU A 227 21.61 -1.52 -12.18
C GLU A 227 20.72 -1.87 -10.99
N PHE A 228 19.57 -1.20 -10.91
CA PHE A 228 18.53 -1.46 -9.91
C PHE A 228 17.24 -1.88 -10.60
N ILE A 229 16.75 -3.06 -10.26
CA ILE A 229 15.56 -3.62 -10.89
C ILE A 229 14.54 -3.90 -9.80
N TRP A 230 13.38 -3.26 -9.86
CA TRP A 230 12.32 -3.45 -8.88
C TRP A 230 11.15 -4.21 -9.49
N VAL A 231 10.84 -5.37 -8.93
CA VAL A 231 9.71 -6.21 -9.34
C VAL A 231 8.75 -6.35 -8.17
N SER A 232 7.47 -6.04 -8.41
CA SER A 232 6.41 -6.33 -7.43
C SER A 232 5.91 -7.75 -7.65
N VAL A 233 6.26 -8.63 -6.72
CA VAL A 233 5.84 -10.03 -6.78
C VAL A 233 4.40 -10.09 -6.24
N SER A 234 3.47 -10.54 -7.08
CA SER A 234 2.10 -10.84 -6.66
C SER A 234 1.98 -12.35 -6.37
N ASP A 235 0.77 -12.89 -6.30
CA ASP A 235 0.45 -14.26 -5.83
C ASP A 235 1.03 -15.25 -6.84
N ASP A 236 1.03 -14.83 -8.09
CA ASP A 236 1.58 -15.58 -9.18
C ASP A 236 3.09 -15.33 -9.26
N PHE A 237 3.81 -16.18 -8.55
CA PHE A 237 5.24 -16.39 -8.73
C PHE A 237 5.43 -17.20 -10.02
N GLU A 238 5.50 -16.45 -11.11
CA GLU A 238 5.70 -16.93 -12.49
C GLU A 238 6.95 -16.27 -13.06
N ASP A 239 7.97 -17.06 -13.36
CA ASP A 239 9.29 -16.59 -13.80
C ASP A 239 9.19 -15.70 -15.03
N LYS A 240 8.38 -16.11 -16.01
CA LYS A 240 8.19 -15.36 -17.26
C LYS A 240 7.64 -13.95 -17.01
N ARG A 241 6.72 -13.80 -16.05
CA ARG A 241 6.16 -12.49 -15.66
C ARG A 241 7.23 -11.66 -14.98
N ILE A 242 7.92 -12.24 -13.99
CA ILE A 242 8.96 -11.56 -13.21
C ILE A 242 10.08 -11.07 -14.14
N LEU A 243 10.61 -11.94 -15.00
CA LEU A 243 11.68 -11.61 -15.93
C LEU A 243 11.25 -10.57 -16.97
N ASN A 244 9.99 -10.58 -17.45
CA ASN A 244 9.46 -9.52 -18.31
C ASN A 244 9.36 -8.17 -17.59
N GLU A 245 8.94 -8.16 -16.33
CA GLU A 245 8.92 -6.93 -15.52
C GLU A 245 10.35 -6.37 -15.34
N MET A 246 11.35 -7.25 -15.20
CA MET A 246 12.76 -6.84 -15.21
C MET A 246 13.18 -6.19 -16.53
N VAL A 247 12.81 -6.78 -17.68
CA VAL A 247 13.07 -6.17 -19.00
C VAL A 247 12.42 -4.80 -19.09
N GLN A 248 11.16 -4.68 -18.68
CA GLN A 248 10.43 -3.41 -18.69
C GLN A 248 11.11 -2.36 -17.81
N SER A 249 11.64 -2.76 -16.65
CA SER A 249 12.38 -1.87 -15.75
C SER A 249 13.66 -1.33 -16.39
N LEU A 250 14.37 -2.14 -17.18
CA LEU A 250 15.65 -1.77 -17.81
C LEU A 250 15.47 -0.97 -19.10
N THR A 251 14.52 -1.38 -19.96
CA THR A 251 14.35 -0.78 -21.28
C THR A 251 13.41 0.41 -21.29
N GLN A 252 12.61 0.58 -20.22
CA GLN A 252 11.51 1.56 -20.15
C GLN A 252 10.48 1.42 -21.28
N THR A 253 10.47 0.26 -21.95
CA THR A 253 9.52 -0.11 -22.98
C THR A 253 8.83 -1.40 -22.56
N ASN A 254 7.65 -1.68 -23.12
CA ASN A 254 6.94 -2.94 -22.86
C ASN A 254 7.01 -3.85 -24.08
N PRO A 255 8.14 -4.52 -24.34
CA PRO A 255 8.27 -5.36 -25.53
C PRO A 255 7.37 -6.61 -25.51
N GLN A 256 6.67 -6.90 -24.39
CA GLN A 256 5.78 -8.07 -24.20
C GLN A 256 6.35 -9.33 -24.87
N LEU A 257 7.58 -9.69 -24.52
CA LEU A 257 8.28 -10.81 -25.16
C LEU A 257 7.54 -12.11 -24.83
N SER A 258 7.08 -12.79 -25.88
CA SER A 258 6.19 -13.95 -25.74
C SER A 258 6.93 -15.25 -25.42
N ASN A 259 8.25 -15.34 -25.64
CA ASN A 259 9.05 -16.54 -25.39
C ASN A 259 10.16 -16.28 -24.35
N MET A 260 10.50 -17.32 -23.58
CA MET A 260 11.49 -17.23 -22.48
C MET A 260 12.89 -16.89 -22.99
N GLY A 261 13.33 -17.52 -24.07
CA GLY A 261 14.68 -17.28 -24.63
C GLY A 261 14.90 -15.83 -25.08
N GLY A 262 13.87 -15.15 -25.58
CA GLY A 262 13.91 -13.74 -25.94
C GLY A 262 14.05 -12.84 -24.72
N ILE A 263 13.32 -13.15 -23.64
CA ILE A 263 13.42 -12.42 -22.37
C ILE A 263 14.83 -12.55 -21.79
N LEU A 264 15.35 -13.77 -21.70
CA LEU A 264 16.70 -14.02 -21.18
C LEU A 264 17.78 -13.36 -22.04
N LYS A 265 17.64 -13.38 -23.38
CA LYS A 265 18.56 -12.72 -24.30
C LYS A 265 18.58 -11.20 -24.09
N GLU A 266 17.42 -10.57 -23.91
CA GLU A 266 17.33 -9.13 -23.66
C GLU A 266 17.92 -8.78 -22.29
N LEU A 267 17.57 -9.53 -21.23
CA LEU A 267 18.16 -9.32 -19.90
C LEU A 267 19.68 -9.48 -19.92
N ARG A 268 20.21 -10.52 -20.58
CA ARG A 268 21.65 -10.74 -20.73
C ARG A 268 22.34 -9.58 -21.43
N LYS A 269 21.72 -8.98 -22.45
CA LYS A 269 22.28 -7.81 -23.14
C LYS A 269 22.49 -6.61 -22.21
N HIS A 270 21.60 -6.41 -21.24
CA HIS A 270 21.66 -5.27 -20.31
C HIS A 270 22.47 -5.54 -19.04
N LEU A 271 22.49 -6.79 -18.57
CA LEU A 271 23.01 -7.16 -17.24
C LEU A 271 24.31 -7.94 -17.26
N LYS A 272 24.73 -8.49 -18.40
CA LYS A 272 25.99 -9.21 -18.50
C LYS A 272 27.14 -8.32 -18.04
N GLU A 273 28.01 -8.86 -17.19
CA GLU A 273 29.19 -8.19 -16.60
C GLU A 273 28.88 -7.01 -15.65
N LYS A 274 27.62 -6.62 -15.47
CA LYS A 274 27.21 -5.57 -14.53
C LYS A 274 26.93 -6.12 -13.13
N LYS A 275 27.13 -5.29 -12.11
CA LYS A 275 26.66 -5.52 -10.74
C LYS A 275 25.22 -5.05 -10.66
N TYR A 276 24.26 -5.95 -10.54
CA TYR A 276 22.86 -5.56 -10.40
C TYR A 276 22.29 -5.93 -9.04
N LEU A 277 21.30 -5.15 -8.61
CA LEU A 277 20.43 -5.46 -7.49
C LEU A 277 19.00 -5.67 -7.98
N VAL A 278 18.49 -6.90 -7.86
CA VAL A 278 17.07 -7.19 -8.10
C VAL A 278 16.32 -7.12 -6.78
N VAL A 279 15.31 -6.26 -6.70
CA VAL A 279 14.37 -6.22 -5.57
C VAL A 279 13.10 -6.97 -5.95
N LEU A 280 12.83 -8.06 -5.24
CA LEU A 280 11.58 -8.81 -5.31
C LEU A 280 10.71 -8.41 -4.12
N ASP A 281 9.77 -7.50 -4.35
CA ASP A 281 8.93 -6.93 -3.29
C ASP A 281 7.64 -7.73 -3.07
N ASP A 282 7.34 -8.03 -1.81
CA ASP A 282 6.17 -8.76 -1.30
C ASP A 282 6.06 -10.19 -1.86
N VAL A 283 7.09 -11.02 -1.65
CA VAL A 283 7.12 -12.43 -2.08
C VAL A 283 6.38 -13.33 -1.10
N TRP A 284 5.53 -14.23 -1.61
CA TRP A 284 4.72 -15.17 -0.82
C TRP A 284 4.89 -16.64 -1.19
N ASN A 285 5.61 -16.93 -2.27
CA ASN A 285 5.77 -18.29 -2.74
C ASN A 285 6.72 -19.08 -1.82
N GLU A 286 6.19 -20.12 -1.19
CA GLU A 286 6.93 -21.02 -0.31
C GLU A 286 7.46 -22.27 -1.03
N ILE A 287 7.09 -22.46 -2.31
CA ILE A 287 7.47 -23.61 -3.14
C ILE A 287 8.94 -23.46 -3.59
N PRO A 288 9.89 -24.28 -3.09
CA PRO A 288 11.31 -24.15 -3.40
C PRO A 288 11.62 -24.27 -4.90
N GLU A 289 10.94 -25.16 -5.61
CA GLU A 289 11.19 -25.45 -7.03
C GLU A 289 10.92 -24.23 -7.91
N LYS A 290 9.93 -23.41 -7.55
CA LYS A 290 9.65 -22.15 -8.25
C LYS A 290 10.75 -21.11 -8.04
N TRP A 291 11.32 -21.04 -6.83
CA TRP A 291 12.46 -20.18 -6.58
C TRP A 291 13.70 -20.65 -7.33
N GLU A 292 14.01 -21.95 -7.29
CA GLU A 292 15.17 -22.48 -8.03
C GLU A 292 15.05 -22.24 -9.54
N SER A 293 13.86 -22.39 -10.11
CA SER A 293 13.61 -22.05 -11.53
C SER A 293 13.93 -20.58 -11.85
N LEU A 294 13.46 -19.63 -11.05
CA LEU A 294 13.80 -18.21 -11.23
C LEU A 294 15.30 -17.95 -10.98
N ARG A 295 15.88 -18.59 -9.96
CA ARG A 295 17.30 -18.44 -9.61
C ARG A 295 18.21 -18.94 -10.72
N ASP A 296 17.89 -20.08 -11.33
CA ASP A 296 18.61 -20.63 -12.48
C ASP A 296 18.53 -19.69 -13.68
N ALA A 297 17.35 -19.10 -13.95
CA ALA A 297 17.20 -18.09 -14.98
C ALA A 297 18.04 -16.83 -14.71
N LEU A 298 18.12 -16.36 -13.46
CA LEU A 298 18.97 -15.23 -13.05
C LEU A 298 20.46 -15.55 -13.20
N LEU A 299 20.88 -16.77 -12.85
CA LEU A 299 22.25 -17.23 -13.06
C LEU A 299 22.59 -17.37 -14.55
N GLU A 300 21.65 -17.83 -15.37
CA GLU A 300 21.81 -17.93 -16.83
C GLU A 300 21.98 -16.55 -17.48
N ILE A 301 21.24 -15.53 -17.02
CA ILE A 301 21.41 -14.15 -17.49
C ILE A 301 22.86 -13.69 -17.28
N GLY A 302 23.50 -14.18 -16.22
CA GLY A 302 24.86 -13.84 -15.83
C GLY A 302 24.88 -12.55 -15.02
N GLY A 303 26.03 -11.88 -15.03
CA GLY A 303 26.28 -10.66 -14.26
C GLY A 303 27.63 -10.74 -13.57
N SER A 304 28.01 -9.65 -12.89
CA SER A 304 29.12 -9.70 -11.97
C SER A 304 28.77 -10.62 -10.80
N GLY A 305 29.77 -11.35 -10.29
CA GLY A 305 29.64 -12.19 -9.10
C GLY A 305 29.29 -11.41 -7.83
N GLU A 306 29.25 -10.07 -7.88
CA GLU A 306 28.78 -9.20 -6.80
C GLU A 306 27.29 -8.86 -6.89
N SER A 307 26.57 -9.32 -7.92
CA SER A 307 25.13 -9.08 -8.05
C SER A 307 24.34 -9.76 -6.93
N LYS A 308 23.22 -9.15 -6.51
CA LYS A 308 22.42 -9.63 -5.37
C LYS A 308 20.92 -9.53 -5.61
N VAL A 309 20.16 -10.27 -4.82
CA VAL A 309 18.70 -10.18 -4.75
C VAL A 309 18.27 -9.71 -3.37
N LEU A 310 17.41 -8.71 -3.31
CA LEU A 310 16.74 -8.26 -2.09
C LEU A 310 15.27 -8.66 -2.14
N VAL A 311 14.83 -9.45 -1.17
CA VAL A 311 13.45 -9.91 -1.06
C VAL A 311 12.77 -9.19 0.09
N THR A 312 11.51 -8.78 -0.07
CA THR A 312 10.65 -8.43 1.07
C THR A 312 9.55 -9.48 1.22
N THR A 313 9.34 -9.98 2.43
CA THR A 313 8.31 -10.99 2.69
C THR A 313 7.74 -10.90 4.10
N ARG A 314 6.56 -11.50 4.29
CA ARG A 314 5.93 -11.68 5.61
C ARG A 314 6.18 -13.08 6.17
N SER A 315 6.60 -14.02 5.32
CA SER A 315 6.76 -15.41 5.69
C SER A 315 8.22 -15.72 5.98
N SER A 316 8.49 -16.21 7.18
CA SER A 316 9.81 -16.75 7.52
C SER A 316 10.13 -18.01 6.70
N VAL A 317 9.10 -18.73 6.23
CA VAL A 317 9.26 -19.90 5.36
C VAL A 317 9.82 -19.47 4.01
N VAL A 318 9.22 -18.45 3.37
CA VAL A 318 9.74 -17.87 2.12
C VAL A 318 11.19 -17.44 2.29
N ALA A 319 11.52 -16.75 3.39
CA ALA A 319 12.89 -16.34 3.67
C ALA A 319 13.83 -17.55 3.79
N SER A 320 13.47 -18.58 4.55
CA SER A 320 14.29 -19.79 4.68
C SER A 320 14.45 -20.57 3.37
N THR A 321 13.46 -20.52 2.49
CA THR A 321 13.50 -21.20 1.18
C THR A 321 14.41 -20.48 0.20
N MET A 322 14.40 -19.14 0.20
CA MET A 322 15.08 -18.34 -0.83
C MET A 322 16.47 -17.84 -0.42
N THR A 323 16.73 -17.66 0.88
CA THR A 323 17.76 -16.71 1.31
C THR A 323 18.99 -17.24 2.01
N SER A 324 20.10 -16.59 1.68
CA SER A 324 21.38 -16.75 2.34
C SER A 324 21.42 -15.98 3.66
N LEU A 325 20.77 -14.81 3.70
CA LEU A 325 20.72 -13.93 4.87
C LEU A 325 19.32 -13.39 5.09
N THR A 326 18.87 -13.39 6.34
CA THR A 326 17.56 -12.84 6.75
C THR A 326 17.75 -11.67 7.71
N TYR A 327 17.07 -10.57 7.42
CA TYR A 327 16.94 -9.40 8.28
C TYR A 327 15.52 -9.28 8.82
N GLN A 328 15.38 -9.45 10.13
CA GLN A 328 14.08 -9.27 10.79
C GLN A 328 13.81 -7.78 11.06
N LEU A 329 12.83 -7.22 10.36
CA LEU A 329 12.44 -5.83 10.52
C LEU A 329 11.84 -5.60 11.90
N ARG A 330 12.41 -4.64 12.63
CA ARG A 330 11.94 -4.26 13.96
C ARG A 330 10.77 -3.28 13.87
N HIS A 331 9.96 -3.28 14.93
CA HIS A 331 9.01 -2.20 15.17
C HIS A 331 9.76 -0.88 15.40
N LEU A 332 9.10 0.24 15.13
CA LEU A 332 9.61 1.54 15.51
C LEU A 332 9.70 1.66 17.03
N SER A 333 10.66 2.45 17.50
CA SER A 333 10.74 2.83 18.91
C SER A 333 9.52 3.66 19.30
N ASP A 334 9.22 3.77 20.60
CA ASP A 334 8.13 4.61 21.08
C ASP A 334 8.33 6.08 20.69
N ASP A 335 9.58 6.56 20.70
CA ASP A 335 9.92 7.93 20.32
C ASP A 335 9.75 8.16 18.81
N ASP A 336 10.23 7.25 17.96
CA ASP A 336 10.04 7.36 16.51
C ASP A 336 8.55 7.25 16.15
N SER A 337 7.83 6.38 16.84
CA SER A 337 6.38 6.22 16.69
C SER A 337 5.65 7.50 17.04
N TRP A 338 6.06 8.15 18.13
CA TRP A 338 5.50 9.44 18.53
C TRP A 338 5.80 10.53 17.52
N ILE A 339 7.03 10.64 17.02
CA ILE A 339 7.40 11.61 15.99
C ILE A 339 6.54 11.42 14.74
N MET A 340 6.40 10.17 14.27
CA MET A 340 5.59 9.85 13.09
C MET A 340 4.10 10.17 13.31
N PHE A 341 3.55 9.85 14.48
CA PHE A 341 2.19 10.22 14.83
C PHE A 341 1.97 11.73 14.81
N LYS A 342 2.89 12.50 15.42
CA LYS A 342 2.80 13.96 15.48
C LYS A 342 2.77 14.60 14.10
N GLN A 343 3.62 14.11 13.19
CA GLN A 343 3.67 14.57 11.79
C GLN A 343 2.31 14.42 11.07
N LYS A 344 1.44 13.51 11.53
CA LYS A 344 0.07 13.37 11.02
C LYS A 344 -0.95 14.15 11.83
N ALA A 345 -1.03 13.91 13.13
CA ALA A 345 -2.10 14.45 13.97
C ALA A 345 -2.06 15.99 14.08
N PHE A 346 -0.85 16.55 14.14
CA PHE A 346 -0.62 18.00 14.32
C PHE A 346 -0.12 18.67 13.03
N ALA A 347 -0.27 18.02 11.86
CA ALA A 347 0.02 18.65 10.58
C ALA A 347 -0.84 19.90 10.37
N LYS A 348 -0.49 20.75 9.38
CA LYS A 348 -1.27 21.95 9.05
C LYS A 348 -2.78 21.62 8.88
N GLY A 349 -3.64 22.38 9.55
CA GLY A 349 -5.09 22.13 9.61
C GLY A 349 -5.53 21.03 10.58
N GLY A 350 -4.59 20.39 11.27
CA GLY A 350 -4.78 19.31 12.23
C GLY A 350 -5.11 19.80 13.64
N ALA A 351 -4.96 18.92 14.62
CA ALA A 351 -5.14 19.28 16.03
C ALA A 351 -4.08 20.33 16.44
N VAL A 352 -4.36 21.11 17.48
CA VAL A 352 -3.38 22.03 18.07
C VAL A 352 -2.55 21.25 19.08
N GLU A 353 -1.22 21.31 18.98
CA GLU A 353 -0.33 20.63 19.93
C GLU A 353 -0.39 21.32 21.30
N THR A 354 -1.14 20.73 22.24
CA THR A 354 -1.22 21.14 23.64
C THR A 354 -0.70 20.02 24.54
N SER A 355 -0.24 20.34 25.76
CA SER A 355 0.30 19.32 26.70
C SER A 355 -0.68 18.16 26.91
N ASP A 356 -1.96 18.47 27.15
CA ASP A 356 -3.00 17.45 27.36
C ASP A 356 -3.16 16.50 26.16
N LEU A 357 -3.17 17.03 24.93
CA LEU A 357 -3.32 16.21 23.72
C LEU A 357 -2.04 15.42 23.40
N VAL A 358 -0.87 15.95 23.77
CA VAL A 358 0.40 15.24 23.69
C VAL A 358 0.38 14.00 24.59
N ASP A 359 -0.06 14.14 25.84
CA ASP A 359 -0.10 13.04 26.80
C ASP A 359 -1.09 11.94 26.36
N ILE A 360 -2.30 12.34 25.95
CA ILE A 360 -3.30 11.39 25.42
C ILE A 360 -2.79 10.73 24.12
N GLY A 361 -2.19 11.52 23.23
CA GLY A 361 -1.63 11.03 21.98
C GLY A 361 -0.56 9.96 22.20
N ARG A 362 0.33 10.16 23.17
CA ARG A 362 1.38 9.17 23.49
C ARG A 362 0.78 7.85 23.94
N GLU A 363 -0.27 7.87 24.76
CA GLU A 363 -0.98 6.67 25.18
C GLU A 363 -1.70 5.97 24.02
N ILE A 364 -2.29 6.74 23.10
CA ILE A 364 -2.87 6.19 21.86
C ILE A 364 -1.79 5.52 20.99
N VAL A 365 -0.65 6.17 20.80
CA VAL A 365 0.45 5.66 19.97
C VAL A 365 1.07 4.38 20.54
N LYS A 366 1.19 4.27 21.87
CA LYS A 366 1.64 3.03 22.53
C LYS A 366 0.78 1.83 22.14
N LYS A 367 -0.53 2.02 21.93
CA LYS A 367 -1.42 0.94 21.45
C LYS A 367 -1.10 0.47 20.04
N CYS A 368 -0.45 1.29 19.22
CA CYS A 368 0.00 0.95 17.87
C CYS A 368 1.29 0.10 17.85
N ARG A 369 1.97 -0.06 19.00
CA ARG A 369 3.16 -0.91 19.20
C ARG A 369 4.23 -0.79 18.10
N GLY A 370 4.52 0.44 17.68
CA GLY A 370 5.58 0.70 16.71
C GLY A 370 5.31 0.20 15.29
N VAL A 371 4.06 -0.11 14.92
CA VAL A 371 3.69 -0.45 13.53
C VAL A 371 3.41 0.83 12.73
N PRO A 372 4.26 1.22 11.75
CA PRO A 372 4.15 2.50 11.04
C PRO A 372 2.80 2.75 10.40
N LEU A 373 2.19 1.74 9.77
CA LEU A 373 0.88 1.89 9.15
C LEU A 373 -0.21 2.22 10.19
N ALA A 374 -0.24 1.49 11.32
CA ALA A 374 -1.21 1.74 12.39
C ALA A 374 -1.05 3.16 12.93
N ILE A 375 0.20 3.58 13.17
CA ILE A 375 0.53 4.94 13.62
C ILE A 375 0.04 5.99 12.62
N LYS A 376 0.25 5.76 11.32
CA LYS A 376 -0.20 6.68 10.26
C LYS A 376 -1.72 6.81 10.21
N VAL A 377 -2.43 5.69 10.30
CA VAL A 377 -3.90 5.64 10.29
C VAL A 377 -4.46 6.37 11.51
N VAL A 378 -3.95 6.04 12.71
CA VAL A 378 -4.42 6.65 13.95
C VAL A 378 -4.06 8.14 14.01
N GLY A 379 -2.83 8.52 13.63
CA GLY A 379 -2.44 9.93 13.50
C GLY A 379 -3.32 10.71 12.51
N GLY A 380 -3.68 10.09 11.38
CA GLY A 380 -4.62 10.66 10.41
C GLY A 380 -6.03 10.83 10.98
N LEU A 381 -6.53 9.86 11.74
CA LEU A 381 -7.81 9.99 12.46
C LEU A 381 -7.76 11.16 13.44
N MET A 382 -6.68 11.26 14.22
CA MET A 382 -6.51 12.29 15.25
C MET A 382 -6.37 13.70 14.68
N HIS A 383 -5.93 13.86 13.42
CA HIS A 383 -5.88 15.16 12.73
C HIS A 383 -7.22 15.90 12.72
N SER A 384 -8.31 15.15 12.57
CA SER A 384 -9.68 15.70 12.53
C SER A 384 -10.25 16.03 13.92
N LYS A 385 -9.66 15.51 15.00
CA LYS A 385 -10.17 15.65 16.38
C LYS A 385 -9.59 16.88 17.05
N LYS A 386 -10.45 17.80 17.50
CA LYS A 386 -10.01 19.12 18.01
C LYS A 386 -10.09 19.23 19.52
N SER A 387 -10.93 18.42 20.16
CA SER A 387 -11.18 18.50 21.60
C SER A 387 -10.54 17.35 22.38
N ARG A 388 -10.20 17.62 23.66
CA ARG A 388 -9.72 16.60 24.60
C ARG A 388 -10.68 15.41 24.71
N HIS A 389 -11.99 15.67 24.76
CA HIS A 389 -13.01 14.63 24.87
C HIS A 389 -13.00 13.68 23.66
N GLU A 390 -12.84 14.21 22.44
CA GLU A 390 -12.73 13.37 21.25
C GLU A 390 -11.46 12.50 21.26
N TRP A 391 -10.34 13.03 21.76
CA TRP A 391 -9.10 12.26 21.89
C TRP A 391 -9.22 11.16 22.94
N LEU A 392 -9.80 11.46 24.10
CA LEU A 392 -10.11 10.47 25.13
C LEU A 392 -11.04 9.39 24.59
N SER A 393 -12.05 9.74 23.78
CA SER A 393 -12.95 8.74 23.20
C SER A 393 -12.24 7.72 22.30
N VAL A 394 -11.14 8.10 21.63
CA VAL A 394 -10.31 7.19 20.84
C VAL A 394 -9.36 6.40 21.73
N GLN A 395 -8.84 7.02 22.80
CA GLN A 395 -8.04 6.35 23.81
C GLN A 395 -8.83 5.28 24.56
N ASP A 396 -10.07 5.57 24.98
CA ASP A 396 -10.89 4.71 25.84
C ASP A 396 -11.52 3.54 25.08
N ARG A 397 -11.76 3.72 23.77
CA ARG A 397 -12.12 2.60 22.89
C ARG A 397 -11.05 1.52 23.04
N HIS A 398 -11.45 0.43 23.68
CA HIS A 398 -10.65 -0.78 23.73
C HIS A 398 -10.48 -1.24 22.28
N LEU A 399 -9.25 -1.25 21.81
CA LEU A 399 -8.90 -1.84 20.51
C LEU A 399 -8.96 -3.38 20.61
N GLY A 400 -9.96 -3.96 21.28
CA GLY A 400 -10.18 -5.40 21.41
C GLY A 400 -10.99 -5.80 22.66
N GLU A 401 -12.16 -6.39 22.43
CA GLU A 401 -12.55 -7.69 22.99
C GLU A 401 -12.71 -8.68 21.83
#